data_AF-A0A0A0D958-F1
#
_entry.id   AF-A0A0A0D958-F1
#
_cell.length_a   1.000
_cell.length_b   1.000
_cell.length_c   1.000
_cell.angle_alpha   90.00
_cell.angle_beta   90.00
_cell.angle_gamma   90.00
#
_symmetry.space_group_name_H-M   'P 1'
#
loop_
_entity.id
_entity.type
_entity.pdbx_description
1 polymer ?
#
loop_
_entity_poly.entity_id
_entity_poly.type
_entity_poly.pdbx_seq_one_letter_code
_entity_poly.pdbx_strand_id
1 'polypeptide(L)'
;MADHHLAGVLLSPARVRVSLGGQPPQDLDVSPGALIVQPADVEGRYAWASRRESIVVAWTRETLRELADREFGARRAELRPPPLGTVDPQALRTALLLKAELVQREVPNRLYVESLITLHGIQLLRQYSDISQAEASVKGGLPAQSVRRVREYLDASFTTKLSLTELASVAGLSTRHFLQAFTRTFGDPPHRYVIGLRLSFAEKLLRTGDLAIAEIAYLCGFSSQSHLTTSMRKHRQITPLQIRRDR
;
A
#
# COMPACT_ATOMS: atom_id res chain seq x y z
N MET A 1 25.32 12.98 7.69
CA MET A 1 24.46 11.78 7.61
C MET A 1 24.26 11.43 6.14
N ALA A 2 23.98 10.18 5.80
CA ALA A 2 23.84 9.78 4.40
C ALA A 2 22.45 10.19 3.85
N ASP A 3 22.43 10.99 2.77
CA ASP A 3 21.18 11.44 2.11
C ASP A 3 20.56 10.41 1.17
N HIS A 4 21.19 9.25 1.01
CA HIS A 4 20.81 8.22 0.07
C HIS A 4 20.44 6.93 0.81
N HIS A 5 19.42 6.24 0.31
CA HIS A 5 19.20 4.84 0.58
C HIS A 5 20.22 4.02 -0.21
N LEU A 6 20.90 3.07 0.43
CA LEU A 6 21.84 2.17 -0.22
C LEU A 6 21.31 0.74 -0.15
N ALA A 7 21.38 0.01 -1.26
CA ALA A 7 21.22 -1.43 -1.29
C ALA A 7 22.49 -2.06 -1.84
N GLY A 8 23.22 -2.75 -0.98
CA GLY A 8 24.41 -3.51 -1.33
C GLY A 8 24.08 -4.99 -1.47
N VAL A 9 24.42 -5.58 -2.62
CA VAL A 9 24.29 -7.01 -2.87
C VAL A 9 25.69 -7.59 -3.05
N LEU A 10 26.05 -8.55 -2.20
CA LEU A 10 27.32 -9.26 -2.34
C LEU A 10 27.23 -10.30 -3.47
N LEU A 11 28.29 -10.42 -4.25
CA LEU A 11 28.37 -11.32 -5.40
C LEU A 11 29.31 -12.51 -5.17
N SER A 12 30.12 -12.45 -4.12
CA SER A 12 31.04 -13.50 -3.71
C SER A 12 30.86 -13.80 -2.22
N PRO A 13 31.16 -15.03 -1.75
CA PRO A 13 31.24 -15.30 -0.32
C PRO A 13 32.26 -14.37 0.33
N ALA A 14 31.93 -13.84 1.50
CA ALA A 14 32.84 -12.99 2.26
C ALA A 14 32.53 -13.07 3.76
N ARG A 15 33.52 -12.74 4.59
CA ARG A 15 33.29 -12.44 6.00
C ARG A 15 33.27 -10.93 6.18
N VAL A 16 32.15 -10.42 6.68
CA VAL A 16 31.91 -8.98 6.84
C VAL A 16 31.53 -8.67 8.28
N ARG A 17 32.04 -7.56 8.78
CA ARG A 17 31.61 -6.94 10.03
C ARG A 17 30.68 -5.79 9.68
N VAL A 18 29.43 -5.84 10.15
CA VAL A 18 28.38 -4.88 9.81
C VAL A 18 27.74 -4.31 11.08
N SER A 19 27.52 -3.01 11.09
CA SER A 19 26.74 -2.29 12.11
C SER A 19 25.82 -1.32 11.40
N LEU A 20 24.52 -1.36 11.70
CA LEU A 20 23.51 -0.45 11.16
C LEU A 20 22.76 0.25 12.30
N GLY A 21 22.57 1.56 12.20
CA GLY A 21 21.70 2.31 13.11
C GLY A 21 22.14 2.28 14.58
N GLY A 22 23.45 2.24 14.84
CA GLY A 22 24.01 2.19 16.18
C GLY A 22 23.91 0.83 16.88
N GLN A 23 23.42 -0.21 16.19
CA GLN A 23 23.48 -1.58 16.69
C GLN A 23 24.93 -2.07 16.82
N PRO A 24 25.24 -2.97 17.78
CA PRO A 24 26.59 -3.50 17.93
C PRO A 24 27.06 -4.18 16.62
N PRO A 25 28.35 -4.04 16.26
CA PRO A 25 28.90 -4.70 15.09
C PRO A 25 28.75 -6.22 15.16
N GLN A 26 28.28 -6.83 14.08
CA GLN A 26 28.13 -8.27 13.93
C GLN A 26 29.08 -8.80 12.87
N ASP A 27 29.81 -9.85 13.18
CA ASP A 27 30.61 -10.61 12.22
C ASP A 27 29.74 -11.67 11.56
N LEU A 28 29.71 -11.68 10.23
CA LEU A 28 28.84 -12.53 9.44
C LEU A 28 29.64 -13.16 8.30
N ASP A 29 29.50 -14.47 8.16
CA ASP A 29 29.84 -15.18 6.93
C ASP A 29 28.64 -15.11 6.00
N VAL A 30 28.81 -14.42 4.88
CA VAL A 30 27.72 -14.08 3.96
C VAL A 30 27.92 -14.74 2.61
N SER A 31 26.85 -15.35 2.12
CA SER A 31 26.79 -15.97 0.79
C SER A 31 26.52 -14.94 -0.31
N PRO A 32 26.84 -15.25 -1.59
CA PRO A 32 26.36 -14.46 -2.72
C PRO A 32 24.86 -14.24 -2.64
N GLY A 33 24.44 -12.99 -2.90
CA GLY A 33 23.07 -12.53 -2.77
C GLY A 33 22.70 -11.98 -1.40
N ALA A 34 23.63 -11.99 -0.43
CA ALA A 34 23.43 -11.29 0.83
C ALA A 34 23.16 -9.80 0.56
N LEU A 35 21.97 -9.36 0.97
CA LEU A 35 21.45 -8.02 0.76
C LEU A 35 21.59 -7.20 2.04
N ILE A 36 22.18 -6.01 1.90
CA ILE A 36 22.24 -4.99 2.94
C ILE A 36 21.46 -3.80 2.45
N VAL A 37 20.40 -3.43 3.17
CA VAL A 37 19.65 -2.20 2.93
C VAL A 37 19.98 -1.21 4.04
N GLN A 38 20.56 -0.08 3.67
CA GLN A 38 20.82 1.04 4.57
C GLN A 38 19.87 2.18 4.21
N PRO A 39 18.86 2.49 5.04
CA PRO A 39 18.01 3.64 4.83
C PRO A 39 18.81 4.94 4.92
N ALA A 40 18.35 5.98 4.24
CA ALA A 40 18.86 7.32 4.47
C ALA A 40 18.70 7.69 5.96
N ASP A 41 19.61 8.51 6.50
CA ASP A 41 19.79 8.81 7.94
C ASP A 41 20.32 7.69 8.83
N VAL A 42 20.34 6.44 8.38
CA VAL A 42 20.88 5.33 9.17
C VAL A 42 22.38 5.23 8.90
N GLU A 43 23.20 5.41 9.94
CA GLU A 43 24.63 5.19 9.83
C GLU A 43 24.93 3.69 9.67
N GLY A 44 25.68 3.36 8.62
CA GLY A 44 26.18 2.01 8.37
C GLY A 44 27.69 1.97 8.47
N ARG A 45 28.22 1.01 9.22
CA ARG A 45 29.66 0.71 9.31
C ARG A 45 29.90 -0.69 8.79
N TYR A 46 30.87 -0.80 7.88
CA TYR A 46 31.19 -2.03 7.18
C TYR A 46 32.70 -2.22 7.22
N ALA A 47 33.16 -3.38 7.65
CA ALA A 47 34.57 -3.78 7.60
C ALA A 47 34.69 -5.21 7.08
N TRP A 48 35.77 -5.50 6.37
CA TRP A 48 36.06 -6.82 5.81
C TRP A 48 37.57 -7.01 5.67
N ALA A 49 38.03 -8.25 5.80
CA ALA A 49 39.46 -8.58 5.77
C ALA A 49 39.94 -9.10 4.40
N SER A 50 39.04 -9.60 3.56
CA SER A 50 39.35 -10.23 2.28
C SER A 50 38.72 -9.50 1.10
N ARG A 51 39.25 -9.72 -0.10
CA ARG A 51 38.64 -9.20 -1.34
C ARG A 51 37.20 -9.71 -1.46
N ARG A 52 36.28 -8.79 -1.74
CA ARG A 52 34.88 -9.09 -2.01
C ARG A 52 34.40 -8.34 -3.24
N GLU A 53 33.34 -8.84 -3.85
CA GLU A 53 32.64 -8.16 -4.93
C GLU A 53 31.20 -7.87 -4.54
N SER A 54 30.73 -6.66 -4.83
CA SER A 54 29.37 -6.24 -4.56
C SER A 54 28.90 -5.20 -5.56
N ILE A 55 27.60 -5.19 -5.86
CA ILE A 55 26.94 -4.03 -6.48
C ILE A 55 26.26 -3.25 -5.35
N VAL A 56 26.47 -1.94 -5.35
CA VAL A 56 25.73 -1.01 -4.48
C VAL A 56 24.94 -0.09 -5.37
N VAL A 57 23.63 -0.07 -5.18
CA VAL A 57 22.75 0.89 -5.82
C VAL A 57 22.33 1.91 -4.78
N ALA A 58 22.39 3.18 -5.15
CA ALA A 58 22.01 4.30 -4.31
C ALA A 58 20.76 4.98 -4.89
N TRP A 59 19.80 5.29 -4.02
CA TRP A 59 18.64 6.11 -4.36
C TRP A 59 18.61 7.32 -3.45
N THR A 60 18.37 8.49 -4.03
CA THR A 60 17.92 9.64 -3.23
C THR A 60 16.55 9.32 -2.62
N ARG A 61 16.18 10.03 -1.56
CA ARG A 61 14.81 9.93 -1.01
C ARG A 61 13.75 10.28 -2.05
N GLU A 62 14.05 11.27 -2.89
CA GLU A 62 13.13 11.75 -3.91
C GLU A 62 12.88 10.68 -4.96
N THR A 63 13.93 10.12 -5.56
CA THR A 63 13.78 9.11 -6.61
C THR A 63 13.11 7.83 -6.11
N LEU A 64 13.39 7.40 -4.88
CA LEU A 64 12.71 6.24 -4.29
C LEU A 64 11.24 6.53 -3.98
N ARG A 65 10.91 7.74 -3.50
CA ARG A 65 9.54 8.18 -3.26
C ARG A 65 8.73 8.30 -4.56
N GLU A 66 9.31 8.87 -5.60
CA GLU A 66 8.68 8.96 -6.92
C GLU A 66 8.40 7.59 -7.51
N LEU A 67 9.35 6.65 -7.37
CA LEU A 67 9.15 5.27 -7.78
C LEU A 67 8.03 4.59 -6.98
N ALA A 68 7.96 4.82 -5.67
CA ALA A 68 6.89 4.30 -4.82
C ALA A 68 5.51 4.85 -5.21
N ASP A 69 5.41 6.15 -5.50
CA ASP A 69 4.17 6.77 -5.93
C ASP A 69 3.74 6.27 -7.32
N ARG A 70 4.66 6.22 -8.28
CA ARG A 70 4.38 5.79 -9.65
C ARG A 70 3.95 4.33 -9.74
N GLU A 71 4.66 3.44 -9.04
CA GLU A 71 4.46 1.98 -9.19
C GLU A 71 3.43 1.43 -8.20
N PHE A 72 3.30 2.04 -7.02
CA PHE A 72 2.46 1.54 -5.93
C PHE A 72 1.38 2.53 -5.45
N GLY A 73 1.38 3.78 -5.94
CA GLY A 73 0.47 4.83 -5.46
C GLY A 73 0.73 5.21 -4.00
N ALA A 74 1.96 5.00 -3.53
CA ALA A 74 2.36 5.21 -2.14
C ALA A 74 3.10 6.55 -2.00
N ARG A 75 2.46 7.52 -1.32
CA ARG A 75 3.04 8.86 -1.07
C ARG A 75 4.23 8.85 -0.09
N ARG A 76 4.39 7.76 0.65
CA ARG A 76 5.49 7.50 1.57
C ARG A 76 5.88 6.03 1.47
N ALA A 77 7.17 5.77 1.57
CA ALA A 77 7.74 4.43 1.63
C ALA A 77 8.94 4.46 2.56
N GLU A 78 8.83 3.78 3.70
CA GLU A 78 9.93 3.66 4.65
C GLU A 78 10.61 2.31 4.46
N LEU A 79 11.89 2.34 4.09
CA LEU A 79 12.67 1.11 3.97
C LEU A 79 12.86 0.47 5.35
N ARG A 80 12.58 -0.82 5.42
CA ARG A 80 12.79 -1.69 6.57
C ARG A 80 13.90 -2.68 6.22
N PRO A 81 15.13 -2.46 6.71
CA PRO A 81 16.24 -3.35 6.41
C PRO A 81 15.91 -4.79 6.79
N PRO A 82 16.24 -5.77 5.93
CA PRO A 82 16.11 -7.17 6.31
C PRO A 82 17.11 -7.52 7.43
N PRO A 83 16.92 -8.65 8.13
CA PRO A 83 17.95 -9.18 9.02
C PRO A 83 19.30 -9.31 8.31
N LEU A 84 20.39 -8.97 9.00
CA LEU A 84 21.73 -9.09 8.42
C LEU A 84 22.00 -10.53 7.97
N GLY A 85 22.61 -10.69 6.80
CA GLY A 85 22.84 -12.01 6.19
C GLY A 85 21.66 -12.56 5.37
N THR A 86 20.53 -11.84 5.27
CA THR A 86 19.43 -12.21 4.37
C THR A 86 19.91 -12.30 2.94
N VAL A 87 19.67 -13.44 2.30
CA VAL A 87 19.97 -13.68 0.89
C VAL A 87 18.73 -13.44 0.05
N ASP A 88 18.84 -12.54 -0.93
CA ASP A 88 17.77 -12.23 -1.88
C ASP A 88 18.17 -12.68 -3.30
N PRO A 89 17.59 -13.78 -3.83
CA PRO A 89 17.90 -14.27 -5.17
C PRO A 89 17.53 -13.30 -6.30
N GLN A 90 16.48 -12.49 -6.12
CA GLN A 90 16.05 -11.51 -7.12
C GLN A 90 17.02 -10.32 -7.15
N ALA A 91 17.42 -9.83 -5.98
CA ALA A 91 18.45 -8.81 -5.86
C ALA A 91 19.79 -9.29 -6.45
N LEU A 92 20.19 -10.53 -6.17
CA LEU A 92 21.38 -11.15 -6.76
C LEU A 92 21.31 -11.19 -8.28
N ARG A 93 20.18 -11.62 -8.85
CA ARG A 93 20.01 -11.69 -10.30
C ARG A 93 20.16 -10.31 -10.95
N THR A 94 19.48 -9.30 -10.41
CA THR A 94 19.58 -7.93 -10.92
C THR A 94 20.99 -7.37 -10.77
N ALA A 95 21.67 -7.64 -9.65
CA ALA A 95 23.05 -7.24 -9.41
C ALA A 95 24.05 -7.90 -10.37
N LEU A 96 23.85 -9.18 -10.71
CA LEU A 96 24.68 -9.87 -11.70
C LEU A 96 24.50 -9.29 -13.11
N LEU A 97 23.28 -8.93 -13.49
CA LEU A 97 23.02 -8.24 -14.76
C LEU A 97 23.67 -6.86 -14.80
N LEU A 98 23.58 -6.09 -13.71
CA LEU A 98 24.28 -4.81 -13.57
C LEU A 98 25.79 -4.98 -13.68
N LYS A 99 26.38 -5.98 -13.01
CA LYS A 99 27.81 -6.27 -13.12
C LYS A 99 28.20 -6.62 -14.55
N ALA A 100 27.44 -7.48 -15.22
CA ALA A 100 27.72 -7.87 -16.60
C ALA A 100 27.74 -6.65 -17.52
N GLU A 101 26.77 -5.74 -17.37
CA GLU A 101 26.70 -4.54 -18.21
C GLU A 101 27.80 -3.52 -17.88
N LEU A 102 28.09 -3.29 -16.59
CA LEU A 102 29.02 -2.25 -16.16
C LEU A 102 30.49 -2.64 -16.29
N VAL A 103 30.82 -3.93 -16.22
CA VAL A 103 32.21 -4.41 -16.15
C VAL A 103 32.64 -5.14 -17.41
N GLN A 104 31.72 -5.86 -18.09
CA GLN A 104 32.08 -6.71 -19.23
C GLN A 104 31.85 -6.03 -20.59
N ARG A 105 31.35 -4.79 -20.60
CA ARG A 105 31.12 -4.01 -21.83
C ARG A 105 32.06 -2.82 -21.86
N GLU A 106 32.64 -2.54 -23.03
CA GLU A 106 33.43 -1.33 -23.27
C GLU A 106 32.57 -0.06 -23.18
N VAL A 107 31.32 -0.15 -23.64
CA VAL A 107 30.33 0.93 -23.57
C VAL A 107 29.03 0.38 -22.99
N PRO A 108 28.75 0.61 -21.69
CA PRO A 108 27.51 0.18 -21.05
C PRO A 108 26.28 0.84 -21.67
N ASN A 109 25.21 0.09 -21.89
CA ASN A 109 23.93 0.64 -22.31
C ASN A 109 23.22 1.31 -21.13
N ARG A 110 23.21 2.65 -21.14
CA ARG A 110 22.61 3.46 -20.08
C ARG A 110 21.14 3.14 -19.81
N LEU A 111 20.32 2.97 -20.85
CA LEU A 111 18.89 2.65 -20.69
C LEU A 111 18.68 1.28 -20.06
N TYR A 112 19.56 0.33 -20.36
CA TYR A 112 19.51 -0.99 -19.74
C TYR A 112 19.86 -0.92 -18.25
N VAL A 113 20.94 -0.20 -17.89
CA VAL A 113 21.31 0.04 -16.50
C VAL A 113 20.20 0.75 -15.73
N GLU A 114 19.61 1.82 -16.29
CA GLU A 114 18.49 2.55 -15.70
C GLU A 114 17.26 1.65 -15.48
N SER A 115 16.98 0.76 -16.41
CA SER A 115 15.90 -0.23 -16.30
C SER A 115 16.17 -1.23 -15.17
N LEU A 116 17.40 -1.71 -15.02
CA LEU A 116 17.79 -2.62 -13.95
C LEU A 116 17.76 -1.93 -12.57
N ILE A 117 18.19 -0.67 -12.47
CA ILE A 117 18.10 0.13 -11.23
C ILE A 117 16.63 0.34 -10.86
N THR A 118 15.78 0.64 -11.83
CA THR A 118 14.33 0.79 -11.62
C THR A 118 13.72 -0.51 -11.12
N LEU A 119 14.00 -1.62 -11.78
CA LEU A 119 13.55 -2.95 -11.37
C LEU A 119 14.01 -3.28 -9.95
N HIS A 120 15.26 -3.00 -9.62
CA HIS A 120 15.81 -3.23 -8.29
C HIS A 120 15.10 -2.39 -7.22
N GLY A 121 14.83 -1.11 -7.50
CA GLY A 121 14.07 -0.24 -6.61
C GLY A 121 12.63 -0.75 -6.36
N ILE A 122 11.96 -1.25 -7.40
CA ILE A 122 10.62 -1.87 -7.27
C ILE A 122 10.68 -3.12 -6.38
N GLN A 123 11.69 -3.97 -6.56
CA GLN A 123 11.89 -5.17 -5.73
C GLN A 123 12.11 -4.78 -4.25
N LEU A 124 12.94 -3.75 -3.99
CA LEU A 124 13.19 -3.26 -2.65
C LEU A 124 11.93 -2.73 -1.98
N LEU A 125 11.17 -1.88 -2.68
CA LEU A 125 9.91 -1.33 -2.15
C LEU A 125 8.90 -2.45 -1.86
N ARG A 126 8.80 -3.44 -2.75
CA ARG A 126 7.86 -4.55 -2.59
C ARG A 126 8.19 -5.47 -1.41
N GLN A 127 9.45 -5.65 -1.07
CA GLN A 127 9.88 -6.65 -0.09
C GLN A 127 10.37 -6.06 1.24
N TYR A 128 10.99 -4.89 1.18
CA TYR A 128 11.70 -4.28 2.31
C TYR A 128 11.22 -2.85 2.60
N SER A 129 9.92 -2.60 2.43
CA SER A 129 9.26 -1.38 2.90
C SER A 129 7.93 -1.67 3.59
N ASP A 130 7.35 -0.65 4.22
CA ASP A 130 6.00 -0.67 4.78
C ASP A 130 4.89 -0.89 3.73
N ILE A 131 5.15 -0.65 2.44
CA ILE A 131 4.24 -0.98 1.33
C ILE A 131 3.93 -2.48 1.31
N SER A 132 4.91 -3.34 1.61
CA SER A 132 4.75 -4.79 1.59
C SER A 132 3.75 -5.29 2.65
N GLN A 133 3.73 -4.66 3.82
CA GLN A 133 2.80 -4.98 4.89
C GLN A 133 1.39 -4.50 4.56
N ALA A 134 1.27 -3.33 3.93
CA ALA A 134 0.00 -2.85 3.40
C ALA A 134 -0.55 -3.83 2.33
N GLU A 135 0.26 -4.29 1.38
CA GLU A 135 -0.17 -5.28 0.38
C GLU A 135 -0.53 -6.64 1.00
N ALA A 136 0.24 -7.13 1.97
CA ALA A 136 -0.05 -8.38 2.68
C ALA A 136 -1.38 -8.28 3.44
N SER A 137 -1.67 -7.13 4.07
CA SER A 137 -2.98 -6.89 4.69
C SER A 137 -4.11 -6.89 3.65
N VAL A 138 -3.91 -6.26 2.47
CA VAL A 138 -4.91 -6.19 1.40
C VAL A 138 -5.23 -7.57 0.81
N LYS A 139 -4.30 -8.53 0.80
CA LYS A 139 -4.58 -9.93 0.41
C LYS A 139 -5.67 -10.58 1.29
N GLY A 140 -5.78 -10.18 2.56
CA GLY A 140 -6.78 -10.66 3.52
C GLY A 140 -7.99 -9.75 3.75
N GLY A 141 -8.12 -8.66 2.99
CA GLY A 141 -9.12 -7.62 3.27
C GLY A 141 -8.67 -6.63 4.35
N LEU A 142 -9.57 -5.80 4.86
CA LEU A 142 -9.28 -4.87 5.96
C LEU A 142 -8.96 -5.63 7.25
N PRO A 143 -7.89 -5.26 7.99
CA PRO A 143 -7.63 -5.76 9.34
C PRO A 143 -8.80 -5.46 10.30
N ALA A 144 -9.03 -6.32 11.29
CA ALA A 144 -10.18 -6.21 12.22
C ALA A 144 -10.33 -4.82 12.88
N GLN A 145 -9.22 -4.19 13.27
CA GLN A 145 -9.24 -2.84 13.83
C GLN A 145 -9.66 -1.78 12.79
N SER A 146 -9.22 -1.90 11.54
CA SER A 146 -9.66 -1.03 10.45
C SER A 146 -11.12 -1.27 10.08
N VAL A 147 -11.60 -2.52 10.13
CA VAL A 147 -13.03 -2.83 9.95
C VAL A 147 -13.89 -2.11 10.97
N ARG A 148 -13.51 -2.17 12.26
CA ARG A 148 -14.21 -1.45 13.32
C ARG A 148 -14.24 0.05 13.07
N ARG A 149 -13.08 0.69 12.84
CA ARG A 149 -12.98 2.14 12.60
C ARG A 149 -13.81 2.59 11.39
N VAL A 150 -13.73 1.84 10.28
CA VAL A 150 -14.49 2.15 9.06
C VAL A 150 -15.99 1.98 9.30
N ARG A 151 -16.42 0.96 10.04
CA ARG A 151 -17.84 0.76 10.39
C ARG A 151 -18.35 1.88 11.28
N GLU A 152 -17.63 2.21 12.36
CA GLU A 152 -17.97 3.30 13.27
C GLU A 152 -18.11 4.64 12.52
N TYR A 153 -17.19 4.91 11.58
CA TYR A 153 -17.27 6.11 10.73
C TYR A 153 -18.49 6.09 9.79
N LEU A 154 -18.76 4.95 9.15
CA LEU A 154 -19.93 4.81 8.28
C LEU A 154 -21.24 4.97 9.04
N ASP A 155 -21.37 4.35 10.21
CA ASP A 155 -22.58 4.45 11.04
C ASP A 155 -22.84 5.90 11.48
N ALA A 156 -21.78 6.68 11.74
CA ALA A 156 -21.89 8.08 12.13
C ALA A 156 -22.15 9.05 10.95
N SER A 157 -21.84 8.66 9.71
CA SER A 157 -21.78 9.63 8.59
C SER A 157 -22.39 9.14 7.27
N PHE A 158 -23.08 7.99 7.24
CA PHE A 158 -23.66 7.49 5.99
C PHE A 158 -24.71 8.42 5.38
N THR A 159 -25.34 9.31 6.16
CA THR A 159 -26.33 10.29 5.68
C THR A 159 -25.72 11.56 5.10
N THR A 160 -24.41 11.79 5.24
CA THR A 160 -23.72 12.96 4.68
C THR A 160 -22.91 12.60 3.43
N LYS A 161 -22.30 13.59 2.77
CA LYS A 161 -21.35 13.31 1.67
C LYS A 161 -20.10 12.65 2.26
N LEU A 162 -19.81 11.43 1.81
CA LEU A 162 -18.61 10.68 2.18
C LEU A 162 -17.57 10.79 1.06
N SER A 163 -16.32 11.06 1.44
CA SER A 163 -15.21 10.95 0.49
C SER A 163 -14.53 9.57 0.59
N LEU A 164 -14.17 9.02 -0.58
CA LEU A 164 -13.40 7.80 -0.64
C LEU A 164 -11.99 7.98 -0.05
N THR A 165 -11.39 9.17 -0.19
CA THR A 165 -10.09 9.48 0.43
C THR A 165 -10.18 9.55 1.96
N GLU A 166 -11.29 10.04 2.52
CA GLU A 166 -11.50 10.06 3.97
C GLU A 166 -11.59 8.64 4.52
N LEU A 167 -12.42 7.79 3.90
CA LEU A 167 -12.56 6.39 4.31
C LEU A 167 -11.24 5.61 4.22
N ALA A 168 -10.46 5.86 3.18
CA ALA A 168 -9.13 5.28 3.03
C ALA A 168 -8.17 5.75 4.14
N SER A 169 -8.22 7.05 4.50
CA SER A 169 -7.45 7.61 5.61
C SER A 169 -7.84 7.00 6.96
N VAL A 170 -9.14 6.81 7.22
CA VAL A 170 -9.63 6.13 8.44
C VAL A 170 -9.07 4.71 8.54
N ALA A 171 -8.93 4.02 7.41
CA ALA A 171 -8.33 2.69 7.35
C ALA A 171 -6.79 2.69 7.40
N GLY A 172 -6.14 3.84 7.20
CA GLY A 172 -4.68 3.96 7.07
C GLY A 172 -4.13 3.44 5.75
N LEU A 173 -4.92 3.50 4.67
CA LEU A 173 -4.59 2.93 3.35
C LEU A 173 -4.64 3.99 2.25
N SER A 174 -3.95 3.72 1.13
CA SER A 174 -4.19 4.45 -0.11
C SER A 174 -5.60 4.17 -0.63
N THR A 175 -6.17 5.09 -1.42
CA THR A 175 -7.52 4.96 -1.99
C THR A 175 -7.70 3.67 -2.79
N ARG A 176 -6.68 3.31 -3.59
CA ARG A 176 -6.69 2.08 -4.41
C ARG A 176 -6.72 0.82 -3.53
N HIS A 177 -5.85 0.76 -2.51
CA HIS A 177 -5.78 -0.38 -1.60
C HIS A 177 -7.04 -0.50 -0.75
N PHE A 178 -7.57 0.63 -0.28
CA PHE A 178 -8.83 0.68 0.44
C PHE A 178 -9.99 0.09 -0.37
N LEU A 179 -10.15 0.45 -1.65
CA LEU A 179 -11.22 -0.10 -2.51
C LEU A 179 -11.18 -1.63 -2.59
N GLN A 180 -9.99 -2.20 -2.80
CA GLN A 180 -9.82 -3.65 -2.90
C GLN A 180 -10.05 -4.34 -1.56
N ALA A 181 -9.43 -3.83 -0.49
CA ALA A 181 -9.55 -4.39 0.85
C ALA A 181 -11.00 -4.30 1.37
N PHE A 182 -11.67 -3.16 1.17
CA PHE A 182 -13.06 -2.95 1.55
C PHE A 182 -13.98 -3.93 0.84
N THR A 183 -13.88 -4.05 -0.49
CA THR A 183 -14.75 -4.94 -1.27
C THR A 183 -14.57 -6.40 -0.85
N ARG A 184 -13.34 -6.83 -0.53
CA ARG A 184 -13.10 -8.18 0.00
C ARG A 184 -13.72 -8.40 1.37
N THR A 185 -13.64 -7.41 2.25
CA THR A 185 -14.15 -7.54 3.62
C THR A 185 -15.67 -7.41 3.73
N PHE A 186 -16.27 -6.49 2.97
CA PHE A 186 -17.69 -6.17 3.06
C PHE A 186 -18.52 -6.78 1.91
N GLY A 187 -17.88 -7.42 0.92
CA GLY A 187 -18.52 -8.05 -0.24
C GLY A 187 -18.93 -7.08 -1.35
N ASP A 188 -19.07 -5.79 -1.04
CA ASP A 188 -19.49 -4.74 -1.97
C ASP A 188 -18.49 -3.57 -1.99
N PRO A 189 -18.34 -2.85 -3.12
CA PRO A 189 -17.61 -1.59 -3.16
C PRO A 189 -18.20 -0.52 -2.21
N PRO A 190 -17.39 0.40 -1.66
CA PRO A 190 -17.82 1.39 -0.67
C PRO A 190 -19.09 2.15 -1.02
N HIS A 191 -19.21 2.63 -2.27
CA HIS A 191 -20.38 3.37 -2.72
C HIS A 191 -21.67 2.53 -2.69
N ARG A 192 -21.60 1.26 -3.10
CA ARG A 192 -22.77 0.35 -3.07
C ARG A 192 -23.15 0.02 -1.63
N TYR A 193 -22.16 -0.19 -0.77
CA TYR A 193 -22.38 -0.45 0.65
C TYR A 193 -23.11 0.72 1.33
N VAL A 194 -22.66 1.96 1.11
CA VAL A 194 -23.31 3.17 1.64
C VAL A 194 -24.74 3.32 1.11
N ILE A 195 -24.99 3.11 -0.19
CA ILE A 195 -26.36 3.13 -0.72
C ILE A 195 -27.23 2.09 0.00
N GLY A 196 -26.70 0.90 0.28
CA GLY A 196 -27.38 -0.13 1.05
C GLY A 196 -27.82 0.36 2.43
N LEU A 197 -26.91 0.99 3.19
CA LEU A 197 -27.20 1.58 4.50
C LEU A 197 -28.31 2.64 4.42
N ARG A 198 -28.21 3.56 3.45
CA ARG A 198 -29.19 4.62 3.23
C ARG A 198 -30.57 4.09 2.89
N LEU A 199 -30.63 3.06 2.04
CA LEU A 199 -31.90 2.43 1.67
C LEU A 199 -32.53 1.71 2.86
N SER A 200 -31.74 0.97 3.65
CA SER A 200 -32.24 0.32 4.86
C SER A 200 -32.73 1.31 5.91
N PHE A 201 -32.10 2.49 6.01
CA PHE A 201 -32.61 3.57 6.85
C PHE A 201 -33.90 4.19 6.31
N ALA A 202 -33.99 4.43 5.00
CA ALA A 202 -35.20 4.92 4.35
C ALA A 202 -36.39 3.96 4.53
N GLU A 203 -36.17 2.65 4.38
CA GLU A 203 -37.18 1.61 4.60
C GLU A 203 -37.76 1.68 6.02
N LYS A 204 -36.92 1.88 7.04
CA LYS A 204 -37.37 2.05 8.43
C LYS A 204 -38.25 3.29 8.58
N LEU A 205 -37.85 4.43 8.03
CA LEU A 205 -38.62 5.68 8.12
C LEU A 205 -39.96 5.60 7.37
N LEU A 206 -39.98 4.97 6.20
CA LEU A 206 -41.20 4.79 5.41
C LEU A 206 -42.24 3.92 6.11
N ARG A 207 -41.81 2.93 6.90
CA ARG A 207 -42.68 2.02 7.66
C ARG A 207 -43.14 2.56 9.01
N THR A 208 -42.47 3.56 9.58
CA THR A 208 -42.72 4.00 10.97
C THR A 208 -43.24 5.41 11.10
N GLY A 209 -43.10 6.26 10.08
CA GLY A 209 -43.44 7.68 10.17
C GLY A 209 -44.21 8.25 8.99
N ASP A 210 -44.70 9.47 9.21
CA ASP A 210 -45.57 10.22 8.30
C ASP A 210 -44.80 11.30 7.51
N LEU A 211 -43.47 11.33 7.67
CA LEU A 211 -42.57 12.25 6.94
C LEU A 211 -42.78 12.15 5.42
N ALA A 212 -42.71 13.28 4.72
CA ALA A 212 -42.81 13.27 3.27
C ALA A 212 -41.65 12.45 2.65
N ILE A 213 -41.90 11.76 1.54
CA ILE A 213 -40.86 10.94 0.88
C ILE A 213 -39.63 11.80 0.51
N ALA A 214 -39.85 13.06 0.14
CA ALA A 214 -38.79 14.03 -0.12
C ALA A 214 -37.92 14.31 1.11
N GLU A 215 -38.53 14.46 2.30
CA GLU A 215 -37.80 14.67 3.56
C GLU A 215 -37.00 13.42 3.94
N ILE A 216 -37.60 12.23 3.79
CA ILE A 216 -36.91 10.95 4.02
C ILE A 216 -35.69 10.82 3.11
N ALA A 217 -35.80 11.20 1.83
CA ALA A 217 -34.67 11.18 0.91
C ALA A 217 -33.51 12.04 1.41
N TYR A 218 -33.80 13.27 1.86
CA TYR A 218 -32.78 14.17 2.39
C TYR A 218 -32.15 13.65 3.69
N LEU A 219 -32.97 13.16 4.64
CA LEU A 219 -32.50 12.58 5.91
C LEU A 219 -31.60 11.36 5.70
N CYS A 220 -31.87 10.57 4.65
CA CYS A 220 -31.06 9.41 4.30
C CYS A 220 -29.82 9.78 3.46
N GLY A 221 -29.60 11.05 3.13
CA GLY A 221 -28.43 11.51 2.36
C GLY A 221 -28.56 11.37 0.84
N PHE A 222 -29.77 11.16 0.30
CA PHE A 222 -30.02 11.26 -1.13
C PHE A 222 -30.16 12.72 -1.56
N SER A 223 -29.75 13.02 -2.80
CA SER A 223 -29.83 14.37 -3.37
C SER A 223 -31.25 14.81 -3.72
N SER A 224 -32.18 13.87 -3.88
CA SER A 224 -33.59 14.15 -4.18
C SER A 224 -34.47 12.92 -3.95
N GLN A 225 -35.79 13.13 -3.89
CA GLN A 225 -36.78 12.04 -3.91
C GLN A 225 -36.62 11.12 -5.13
N SER A 226 -36.36 11.69 -6.31
CA SER A 226 -36.14 10.93 -7.54
C SER A 226 -34.90 10.04 -7.43
N HIS A 227 -33.83 10.53 -6.81
CA HIS A 227 -32.62 9.73 -6.57
C HIS A 227 -32.91 8.57 -5.60
N LEU A 228 -33.64 8.80 -4.50
CA LEU A 228 -34.09 7.72 -3.61
C LEU A 228 -34.92 6.67 -4.37
N THR A 229 -35.90 7.12 -5.16
CA THR A 229 -36.81 6.23 -5.90
C THR A 229 -36.05 5.36 -6.91
N THR A 230 -35.16 5.96 -7.70
CA THR A 230 -34.35 5.24 -8.69
C THR A 230 -33.39 4.26 -8.01
N SER A 231 -32.76 4.65 -6.90
CA SER A 231 -31.87 3.78 -6.13
C SER A 231 -32.61 2.60 -5.51
N MET A 232 -33.78 2.83 -4.93
CA MET A 232 -34.60 1.77 -4.33
C MET A 232 -35.10 0.80 -5.39
N ARG A 233 -35.57 1.30 -6.54
CA ARG A 233 -35.96 0.44 -7.67
C ARG A 233 -34.79 -0.39 -8.18
N LYS A 234 -33.60 0.21 -8.29
CA LYS A 234 -32.39 -0.47 -8.77
C LYS A 234 -31.90 -1.56 -7.80
N HIS A 235 -31.91 -1.30 -6.50
CA HIS A 235 -31.25 -2.14 -5.50
C HIS A 235 -32.20 -3.03 -4.68
N ARG A 236 -33.51 -2.74 -4.70
CA ARG A 236 -34.55 -3.45 -3.94
C ARG A 236 -35.75 -3.87 -4.79
N GLN A 237 -35.82 -3.43 -6.05
CA GLN A 237 -36.93 -3.71 -6.97
C GLN A 237 -38.31 -3.22 -6.49
N ILE A 238 -38.32 -2.31 -5.52
CA ILE A 238 -39.52 -1.68 -4.95
C ILE A 238 -39.34 -0.16 -4.90
N THR A 239 -40.46 0.57 -4.82
CA THR A 239 -40.45 2.05 -4.72
C THR A 239 -40.82 2.51 -3.31
N PRO A 240 -40.41 3.73 -2.90
CA PRO A 240 -40.77 4.27 -1.59
C PRO A 240 -42.28 4.32 -1.35
N LEU A 241 -43.05 4.63 -2.40
CA LEU A 241 -44.51 4.70 -2.33
C LEU A 241 -45.15 3.33 -2.09
N GLN A 242 -44.63 2.27 -2.70
CA GLN A 242 -45.11 0.90 -2.45
C GLN A 242 -44.90 0.50 -0.99
N ILE A 243 -43.70 0.71 -0.44
CA ILE A 243 -43.41 0.40 0.97
C ILE A 243 -44.36 1.14 1.91
N ARG A 244 -44.70 2.39 1.61
CA ARG A 244 -45.61 3.19 2.43
C ARG A 244 -47.07 2.73 2.34
N ARG A 245 -47.49 2.20 1.20
CA ARG A 245 -48.85 1.64 1.03
C ARG A 245 -49.00 0.29 1.73
N ASP A 246 -47.90 -0.46 1.84
CA ASP A 246 -47.85 -1.79 2.45
C ASP A 246 -47.44 -1.76 3.94
N ARG A 247 -47.61 -0.61 4.61
CA ARG A 247 -47.39 -0.43 6.07
C ARG A 247 -48.61 -0.92 6.84
#